data_AF-A0A0G0ZD90-F1
#
_entry.id   AF-A0A0G0ZD90-F1
#
_cell.length_a   1.000
_cell.length_b   1.000
_cell.length_c   1.000
_cell.angle_alpha   90.00
_cell.angle_beta   90.00
_cell.angle_gamma   90.00
#
_symmetry.space_group_name_H-M   'P 1'
#
loop_
_entity.id
_entity.type
_entity.pdbx_description
1 polymer ?
#
loop_
_entity_poly.entity_id
_entity_poly.type
_entity_poly.pdbx_seq_one_letter_code
_entity_poly.pdbx_strand_id
1 'polypeptide(L)' 'FEYGAPPHGGIALGLDRLMMILMNEQSIREVMAFPKTGDDRDLLMGAPSEINKAQLKELHIEIKK' A
#
# COMPACT_ATOMS: atom_id res chain seq x y z
N PHE A 1 1.86 -15.01 23.78
CA PHE A 1 0.85 -15.04 24.87
C PHE A 1 1.32 -15.80 26.12
N GLU A 2 2.52 -16.39 26.12
CA GLU A 2 3.04 -17.23 27.22
C GLU A 2 3.52 -16.47 28.47
N TYR A 3 3.70 -15.14 28.41
CA TYR A 3 4.14 -14.32 29.56
C TYR A 3 3.02 -13.45 30.15
N GLY A 4 1.75 -13.87 30.01
CA GLY A 4 0.62 -13.14 30.59
C GLY A 4 0.28 -11.85 29.84
N ALA A 5 0.17 -11.92 28.51
CA ALA A 5 -0.36 -10.80 27.74
C ALA A 5 -1.79 -10.48 28.25
N PRO A 6 -2.10 -9.22 28.60
CA PRO A 6 -3.37 -8.86 29.22
C PRO A 6 -4.53 -9.00 28.22
N PRO A 7 -5.79 -9.09 28.70
CA PRO A 7 -6.95 -8.95 27.84
C PRO A 7 -6.90 -7.62 27.08
N HIS A 8 -6.87 -7.69 25.76
CA HIS A 8 -6.86 -6.52 24.89
C HIS A 8 -7.82 -6.72 23.72
N GLY A 9 -8.31 -5.60 23.21
CA GLY A 9 -9.15 -5.53 22.03
C GLY A 9 -8.92 -4.19 21.32
N GLY A 10 -9.18 -4.16 20.03
CA GLY A 10 -9.02 -2.97 19.20
C GLY A 10 -9.88 -3.05 17.96
N ILE A 11 -9.91 -1.95 17.22
CA ILE A 11 -10.59 -1.85 15.93
C ILE A 11 -9.72 -1.02 14.98
N ALA A 12 -9.79 -1.35 13.69
CA ALA A 12 -9.21 -0.55 12.62
C ALA A 12 -10.32 -0.09 11.67
N LEU A 13 -10.32 1.20 11.35
CA LEU A 13 -11.25 1.79 10.39
C LEU A 13 -10.59 1.84 9.02
N GLY A 14 -11.32 1.45 7.98
CA GLY A 14 -10.94 1.73 6.60
C GLY A 14 -11.16 3.21 6.29
N LEU A 15 -10.20 4.07 6.63
CA LEU A 15 -10.32 5.53 6.54
C LEU A 15 -10.70 5.99 5.12
N ASP A 16 -10.04 5.48 4.09
CA ASP A 16 -10.32 5.89 2.69
C ASP A 16 -11.76 5.54 2.29
N ARG A 17 -12.26 4.38 2.74
CA ARG A 17 -13.64 3.96 2.46
C ARG A 17 -14.64 4.80 3.27
N LEU A 18 -14.33 5.14 4.51
CA LEU A 18 -15.15 6.06 5.30
C LEU A 18 -15.25 7.41 4.60
N MET A 19 -14.13 7.98 4.17
CA MET A 19 -14.08 9.25 3.45
C MET A 19 -14.85 9.19 2.13
N MET A 20 -14.68 8.13 1.34
CA MET A 20 -15.43 7.90 0.10
C MET A 20 -16.94 7.95 0.32
N ILE A 21 -17.45 7.30 1.38
CA ILE A 21 -18.88 7.33 1.72
C ILE A 21 -19.32 8.74 2.16
N LEU A 22 -18.54 9.39 3.04
CA LEU A 22 -18.87 10.73 3.54
C LEU A 22 -18.88 11.79 2.44
N MET A 23 -18.04 11.61 1.41
CA MET A 23 -17.95 12.48 0.24
C MET A 23 -18.84 12.04 -0.92
N ASN A 24 -19.58 10.92 -0.77
CA ASN A 24 -20.44 10.32 -1.80
C ASN A 24 -19.69 10.02 -3.12
N GLU A 25 -18.45 9.56 -3.01
CA GLU A 25 -17.60 9.20 -4.14
C GLU A 25 -17.78 7.73 -4.56
N GLN A 26 -17.53 7.44 -5.83
CA GLN A 26 -17.69 6.09 -6.39
C GLN A 26 -16.46 5.20 -6.18
N SER A 27 -15.32 5.79 -5.81
CA SER A 27 -14.04 5.09 -5.66
C SER A 27 -13.21 5.73 -4.55
N ILE A 28 -12.47 4.92 -3.80
CA ILE A 28 -11.52 5.40 -2.80
C ILE A 28 -10.38 6.23 -3.42
N ARG A 29 -10.18 6.12 -4.74
CA ARG A 29 -9.17 6.92 -5.46
C ARG A 29 -9.51 8.41 -5.48
N GLU A 30 -10.78 8.78 -5.41
CA GLU A 30 -11.23 10.18 -5.42
C GLU A 30 -10.91 10.90 -4.10
N VAL A 31 -10.62 10.14 -3.03
CA VAL A 31 -10.25 10.70 -1.71
C VAL A 31 -8.76 10.53 -1.40
N MET A 32 -7.95 10.16 -2.39
CA MET A 32 -6.49 10.02 -2.29
C MET A 32 -5.80 11.05 -3.16
N ALA A 33 -4.74 11.68 -2.66
CA ALA A 33 -3.99 12.68 -3.43
C ALA A 33 -3.28 12.07 -4.66
N PHE A 34 -2.71 10.88 -4.52
CA PHE A 34 -1.94 10.19 -5.57
C PHE A 34 -2.31 8.70 -5.66
N PRO A 35 -3.52 8.37 -6.15
CA PRO A 35 -3.97 6.99 -6.22
C PRO A 35 -3.17 6.19 -7.25
N LYS A 36 -3.10 4.86 -7.03
CA LYS A 36 -2.57 3.91 -8.01
C LYS A 36 -3.70 3.39 -8.91
N THR A 37 -3.34 2.88 -10.09
CA THR A 37 -4.27 2.24 -11.02
C THR A 37 -4.77 0.87 -10.51
N GLY A 38 -5.63 0.19 -11.28
CA GLY A 38 -6.17 -1.13 -10.89
C GLY A 38 -5.14 -2.25 -10.89
N ASP A 39 -4.04 -2.04 -11.61
CA ASP A 39 -2.86 -2.89 -11.71
C ASP A 39 -1.67 -2.35 -10.89
N ASP A 40 -1.95 -1.55 -9.85
CA ASP A 40 -0.98 -1.01 -8.89
C ASP A 40 0.14 -0.15 -9.49
N ARG A 41 -0.13 0.53 -10.61
CA ARG A 41 0.82 1.47 -11.24
C ARG A 41 0.61 2.89 -10.76
N ASP A 42 1.72 3.60 -10.59
CA ASP A 42 1.76 5.05 -10.43
C ASP A 42 2.02 5.69 -11.79
N LEU A 43 1.00 6.31 -12.39
CA LEU A 43 1.15 6.98 -13.68
C LEU A 43 1.85 8.33 -13.57
N LEU A 44 1.82 8.98 -12.41
CA LEU A 44 2.45 10.28 -12.20
C LEU A 44 3.97 10.14 -12.09
N MET A 45 4.42 9.14 -11.34
CA MET A 45 5.84 8.90 -11.04
C MET A 45 6.45 7.78 -11.89
N GLY A 46 5.65 7.04 -12.67
CA GLY A 46 6.10 5.92 -13.48
C GLY A 46 6.53 4.69 -12.67
N ALA A 47 5.86 4.42 -11.55
CA ALA A 47 6.20 3.31 -10.64
C ALA A 47 5.26 2.10 -10.80
N PRO A 48 5.69 0.87 -10.44
CA PRO A 48 7.07 0.49 -10.15
C PRO A 48 7.94 0.58 -11.39
N SER A 49 9.23 0.83 -11.18
CA SER A 49 10.26 0.92 -12.20
C SER A 49 11.26 -0.22 -12.08
N GLU A 50 11.99 -0.52 -13.16
CA GLU A 50 13.09 -1.47 -13.11
C GLU A 50 14.23 -0.94 -12.21
N ILE A 51 14.86 -1.85 -11.48
CA ILE A 51 16.02 -1.56 -10.62
C ILE A 51 17.31 -1.96 -11.32
N ASN A 52 18.41 -1.22 -11.09
CA ASN A 52 19.70 -1.56 -11.65
C ASN A 52 20.25 -2.88 -11.05
N LYS A 53 20.83 -3.72 -11.90
CA LYS A 53 21.55 -4.95 -11.50
C LYS A 53 22.64 -4.70 -10.45
N ALA A 54 23.31 -3.54 -10.48
CA ALA A 54 24.31 -3.18 -9.48
C ALA A 54 23.72 -3.10 -8.06
N GLN A 55 22.52 -2.51 -7.93
CA GLN A 55 21.82 -2.39 -6.65
C GLN A 55 21.30 -3.76 -6.17
N LEU A 56 20.79 -4.59 -7.08
CA LEU A 56 20.40 -5.96 -6.74
C LEU A 56 21.59 -6.78 -6.19
N LYS A 57 22.76 -6.63 -6.83
CA LYS A 57 24.00 -7.28 -6.38
C LYS A 57 24.44 -6.79 -5.00
N GLU A 58 24.42 -5.48 -4.78
CA GLU A 58 24.75 -4.87 -3.48
C GLU A 58 23.87 -5.43 -2.34
N LEU A 59 22.57 -5.57 -2.61
CA LEU A 59 21.60 -6.09 -1.65
C LEU A 59 21.57 -7.63 -1.57
N HIS A 60 22.37 -8.33 -2.38
CA HIS A 60 22.38 -9.79 -2.47
C HIS A 60 20.99 -10.38 -2.83
N ILE A 61 20.24 -9.69 -3.69
CA ILE A 61 18.91 -10.07 -4.17
C ILE A 61 19.00 -10.55 -5.62
N GLU A 62 18.32 -11.66 -5.94
CA GLU A 62 18.19 -12.19 -7.31
C GLU A 62 16.71 -12.31 -7.68
N ILE A 63 16.32 -11.77 -8.84
CA ILE A 63 14.98 -11.94 -9.40
C ILE A 63 14.98 -13.24 -10.22
N LYS A 64 14.24 -14.25 -9.74
CA LYS A 64 14.04 -15.51 -10.47
C LYS A 64 12.72 -15.46 -11.25
N LYS A 65 12.72 -16.09 -12.42
CA LYS A 65 11.51 -16.29 -13.23
C LYS A 65 10.70 -17.48 -12.74
#